data_AF-A0A845DA00-F1
#
_entry.id   AF-A0A845DA00-F1
#
_cell.length_a   1.000
_cell.length_b   1.000
_cell.length_c   1.000
_cell.angle_alpha   90.00
_cell.angle_beta   90.00
_cell.angle_gamma   90.00
#
_symmetry.space_group_name_H-M   'P 1'
#
loop_
_entity.id
_entity.type
_entity.pdbx_description
1 polymer ?
#
loop_
_entity_poly.entity_id
_entity_poly.type
_entity_poly.pdbx_seq_one_letter_code
_entity_poly.pdbx_strand_id
1 'polypeptide(L)'
;MNFLKKLLQNKYVKYLLWYLAAPVALSLVLHISVLGHGYEIEINKDEGKLDPTIHVVPEPTPDPNNPPPTPTPPPDMTPDIVALLEQYEGDGGWDADQAAQIIQCESGGNPDAVDKSAVEYSVGLFQINIFAHRAELSTPEWVGAGNDGGDDRIAQWLKVPLHNVMYADHLYREAGNWKAWSCANKLHFAPYDK
;
A
#
# COMPACT_ATOMS: atom_id res chain seq x y z
N MET A 1 35.21 -25.85 -28.84
CA MET A 1 33.74 -25.80 -29.12
C MET A 1 32.86 -26.47 -28.07
N ASN A 2 33.36 -27.39 -27.21
CA ASN A 2 32.51 -28.11 -26.24
C ASN A 2 32.18 -27.34 -24.93
N PHE A 3 32.95 -26.31 -24.60
CA PHE A 3 32.73 -25.53 -23.38
C PHE A 3 31.47 -24.65 -23.46
N LEU A 4 31.26 -23.98 -24.60
CA LEU A 4 30.11 -23.08 -24.82
C LEU A 4 28.77 -23.83 -24.76
N LYS A 5 28.73 -25.08 -25.26
CA LYS A 5 27.53 -25.93 -25.19
C LYS A 5 27.20 -26.34 -23.75
N LYS A 6 28.21 -26.63 -22.91
CA LYS A 6 28.00 -26.93 -21.48
C LYS A 6 27.55 -25.70 -20.70
N LEU A 7 28.08 -24.52 -21.04
CA LEU A 7 27.70 -23.26 -20.42
C LEU A 7 26.22 -22.93 -20.70
N LEU A 8 25.75 -23.11 -21.93
CA LEU A 8 24.35 -22.87 -22.33
C LEU A 8 23.35 -23.91 -21.82
N GLN A 9 23.81 -25.08 -21.39
CA GLN A 9 22.96 -26.10 -20.76
C GLN A 9 22.81 -25.91 -19.24
N ASN A 10 23.59 -25.02 -18.63
CA ASN A 10 23.47 -24.71 -17.22
C ASN A 10 22.16 -23.94 -16.97
N LYS A 11 21.30 -24.49 -16.09
CA LYS A 11 19.99 -23.93 -15.74
C LYS A 11 20.11 -22.47 -15.28
N TYR A 12 21.16 -22.12 -14.53
CA TYR A 12 21.40 -20.77 -14.02
C TYR A 12 21.76 -19.77 -15.12
N VAL A 13 22.47 -20.19 -16.16
CA VAL A 13 22.82 -19.33 -17.31
C VAL A 13 21.58 -19.05 -18.16
N LYS A 14 20.66 -20.00 -18.26
CA LYS A 14 19.36 -19.78 -18.93
C LYS A 14 18.48 -18.78 -18.19
N TYR A 15 18.42 -18.87 -16.86
CA TYR A 15 17.68 -17.89 -16.05
C TYR A 15 18.28 -16.49 -16.15
N LEU A 16 19.61 -16.38 -16.11
CA LEU A 16 20.30 -15.10 -16.26
C LEU A 16 20.07 -14.47 -17.64
N LEU A 17 20.10 -15.28 -18.71
CA LEU A 17 19.79 -14.81 -20.06
C LEU A 17 18.32 -14.40 -20.23
N TRP A 18 17.38 -15.07 -19.55
CA TRP A 18 15.97 -14.69 -19.52
C TRP A 18 15.75 -13.35 -18.80
N TYR A 19 16.40 -13.16 -17.64
CA TYR A 19 16.32 -11.93 -16.86
C TYR A 19 16.97 -10.73 -17.54
N LEU A 20 18.02 -10.93 -18.35
CA LEU A 20 18.65 -9.85 -19.11
C LEU A 20 17.91 -9.52 -20.41
N ALA A 21 17.15 -10.45 -21.00
CA ALA A 21 16.39 -10.22 -22.23
C ALA A 21 15.00 -9.61 -21.97
N ALA A 22 14.36 -9.91 -20.82
CA ALA A 22 13.03 -9.42 -20.48
C ALA A 22 12.88 -7.88 -20.36
N PRO A 23 13.80 -7.13 -19.73
CA PRO A 23 13.63 -5.68 -19.56
C PRO A 23 13.83 -4.89 -20.87
N VAL A 24 14.53 -5.44 -21.86
CA VAL A 24 14.72 -4.79 -23.17
C VAL A 24 13.45 -4.91 -24.03
N ALA A 25 12.73 -6.03 -23.94
CA ALA A 25 11.46 -6.22 -24.64
C ALA A 25 10.31 -5.40 -24.02
N LEU A 26 10.32 -5.21 -22.70
CA LEU A 26 9.28 -4.43 -22.01
C LEU A 26 9.45 -2.90 -22.20
N SER A 27 10.70 -2.43 -22.33
CA SER A 27 11.00 -1.00 -22.58
C SER A 27 10.58 -0.53 -23.99
N LEU A 28 10.51 -1.44 -24.98
CA LEU A 28 10.10 -1.11 -26.34
C LEU A 28 8.57 -0.97 -26.50
N VAL A 29 7.77 -1.58 -25.61
CA VAL A 29 6.30 -1.53 -25.67
C VAL A 29 5.75 -0.27 -24.99
N LEU A 30 6.47 0.33 -24.03
CA LEU A 30 6.02 1.54 -23.32
C LEU A 30 6.22 2.85 -24.08
N HIS A 31 6.88 2.86 -25.24
CA HIS A 31 7.14 4.08 -26.01
C HIS A 31 6.05 4.45 -27.04
N ILE A 32 4.90 3.75 -27.10
CA ILE A 32 3.90 3.99 -28.16
C ILE A 32 2.55 4.57 -27.68
N SER A 33 2.27 4.75 -26.39
CA SER A 33 0.91 5.13 -25.93
C SER A 33 0.81 6.41 -25.09
N VAL A 34 1.55 7.47 -25.42
CA VAL A 34 1.28 8.81 -24.86
C VAL A 34 1.08 9.83 -25.98
N LEU A 35 -0.05 9.74 -26.66
CA LEU A 35 -0.63 10.87 -27.39
C LEU A 35 -2.15 10.86 -27.22
N GLY A 36 -2.65 11.94 -26.64
CA GLY A 36 -4.08 12.26 -26.55
C GLY A 36 -4.64 12.01 -25.16
N HIS A 37 -4.68 13.05 -24.33
CA HIS A 37 -5.89 13.69 -23.79
C HIS A 37 -5.41 14.93 -23.04
N GLY A 38 -5.72 16.11 -23.58
CA GLY A 38 -5.47 17.39 -22.92
C GLY A 38 -6.54 17.63 -21.87
N TYR A 39 -6.12 18.00 -20.67
CA TYR A 39 -7.00 18.60 -19.66
C TYR A 39 -6.54 20.05 -19.50
N GLU A 40 -7.49 20.98 -19.67
CA GLU A 40 -7.32 22.39 -19.38
C GLU A 40 -7.79 22.60 -17.94
N ILE A 41 -6.90 23.07 -17.06
CA ILE A 41 -7.26 23.43 -15.68
C ILE A 41 -7.42 24.94 -15.66
N GLU A 42 -8.66 25.41 -15.58
CA GLU A 42 -8.97 26.80 -15.26
C GLU A 42 -8.78 27.02 -13.75
N ILE A 43 -7.77 27.80 -13.38
CA ILE A 43 -7.60 28.30 -12.02
C ILE A 43 -8.25 29.68 -11.97
N ASN A 44 -9.44 29.75 -11.39
CA ASN A 44 -10.08 31.04 -11.10
C ASN A 44 -9.29 31.76 -10.00
N LYS A 45 -8.59 32.81 -10.42
CA LYS A 45 -7.82 33.68 -9.55
C LYS A 45 -8.65 34.92 -9.27
N ASP A 46 -9.67 34.76 -8.44
CA ASP A 46 -10.35 35.90 -7.83
C ASP A 46 -9.99 36.01 -6.35
N GLU A 47 -9.71 37.25 -5.99
CA GLU A 47 -9.09 37.72 -4.77
C GLU A 47 -10.05 37.55 -3.58
N GLY A 48 -9.60 36.91 -2.50
CA GLY A 48 -10.41 36.89 -1.28
C GLY A 48 -9.96 35.86 -0.25
N LYS A 49 -9.01 36.27 0.59
CA LYS A 49 -8.71 35.74 1.93
C LYS A 49 -9.74 34.71 2.45
N LEU A 50 -9.40 33.42 2.39
CA LEU A 50 -10.15 32.38 3.09
C LEU A 50 -9.72 32.40 4.57
N ASP A 51 -10.59 32.92 5.42
CA ASP A 51 -10.54 32.71 6.86
C ASP A 51 -11.38 31.46 7.16
N PRO A 52 -10.77 30.30 7.47
CA PRO A 52 -11.52 29.09 7.75
C PRO A 52 -12.24 29.25 9.10
N THR A 53 -13.49 29.69 9.05
CA THR A 53 -14.39 29.60 10.21
C THR A 53 -14.73 28.13 10.42
N ILE A 54 -14.09 27.49 11.40
CA ILE A 54 -14.42 26.12 11.81
C ILE A 54 -15.73 26.19 12.59
N HIS A 55 -16.83 25.83 11.93
CA HIS A 55 -18.09 25.56 12.60
C HIS A 55 -17.98 24.22 13.32
N VAL A 56 -17.67 24.25 14.62
CA VAL A 56 -17.79 23.08 15.48
C VAL A 56 -19.28 22.78 15.62
N VAL A 57 -19.77 21.78 14.88
CA VAL A 57 -21.10 21.23 15.10
C VAL A 57 -21.04 20.47 16.43
N PRO A 58 -21.81 20.88 17.45
CA PRO A 58 -21.86 20.12 18.69
C PRO A 58 -22.36 18.71 18.39
N GLU A 59 -21.64 17.72 18.88
CA GLU A 59 -22.05 16.32 18.80
C GLU A 59 -23.47 16.20 19.37
N PRO A 60 -24.42 15.59 18.64
CA PRO A 60 -25.80 15.49 19.09
C PRO A 60 -25.81 14.80 20.46
N THR A 61 -26.49 15.41 21.43
CA THR A 61 -26.67 14.81 22.74
C THR A 61 -27.34 13.45 22.54
N PRO A 62 -26.77 12.35 23.09
CA PRO A 62 -27.35 11.02 22.90
C PRO A 62 -28.82 11.03 23.29
N ASP A 63 -29.71 10.67 22.35
CA ASP A 63 -31.12 10.50 22.66
C ASP A 63 -31.28 9.23 23.50
N PRO A 64 -31.69 9.32 24.78
CA PRO A 64 -31.82 8.16 25.63
C PRO A 64 -32.88 7.15 25.15
N ASN A 65 -33.74 7.54 24.19
CA ASN A 65 -34.74 6.65 23.60
C ASN A 65 -34.28 6.01 22.28
N ASN A 66 -33.13 6.42 21.74
CA ASN A 66 -32.58 5.82 20.53
C ASN A 66 -31.29 5.08 20.91
N PRO A 67 -31.35 3.73 21.10
CA PRO A 67 -30.14 2.98 21.44
C PRO A 67 -29.07 3.26 20.38
N PRO A 68 -27.79 3.38 20.80
CA PRO A 68 -26.70 3.58 19.85
C PRO A 68 -26.84 2.52 18.75
N PRO A 69 -26.68 2.89 17.47
CA PRO A 69 -26.73 1.91 16.40
C PRO A 69 -25.77 0.78 16.78
N THR A 70 -26.27 -0.46 16.75
CA THR A 70 -25.41 -1.62 16.96
C THR A 70 -24.28 -1.49 15.93
N PRO A 71 -23.00 -1.49 16.36
CA PRO A 71 -21.89 -1.37 15.43
C PRO A 71 -22.08 -2.45 14.37
N THR A 72 -22.16 -2.02 13.11
CA THR A 72 -22.24 -2.95 11.99
C THR A 72 -20.95 -3.76 12.04
N PRO A 73 -21.00 -5.10 12.05
CA PRO A 73 -19.80 -5.89 12.00
C PRO A 73 -18.98 -5.42 10.80
N PRO A 74 -17.65 -5.26 10.95
CA PRO A 74 -16.83 -4.87 9.83
C PRO A 74 -17.09 -5.80 8.64
N PRO A 75 -17.02 -5.30 7.40
CA PRO A 75 -17.13 -6.17 6.24
C PRO A 75 -16.06 -7.27 6.36
N ASP A 76 -16.50 -8.50 6.13
CA ASP A 76 -15.61 -9.66 6.20
C ASP A 76 -14.52 -9.52 5.13
N MET A 77 -13.30 -9.92 5.46
CA MET A 77 -12.17 -9.82 4.55
C MET A 77 -12.47 -10.64 3.29
N THR A 78 -12.22 -10.08 2.11
CA THR A 78 -12.51 -10.81 0.87
C THR A 78 -11.59 -12.03 0.75
N PRO A 79 -12.06 -13.15 0.17
CA PRO A 79 -11.22 -14.34 -0.04
C PRO A 79 -9.92 -14.04 -0.80
N ASP A 80 -9.94 -13.06 -1.70
CA ASP A 80 -8.78 -12.64 -2.49
C ASP A 80 -7.68 -12.02 -1.61
N ILE A 81 -8.04 -11.31 -0.53
CA ILE A 81 -7.06 -10.75 0.42
C ILE A 81 -6.45 -11.87 1.27
N VAL A 82 -7.24 -12.83 1.73
CA VAL A 82 -6.74 -13.97 2.50
C VAL A 82 -5.71 -14.77 1.70
N ALA A 83 -6.05 -15.13 0.45
CA ALA A 83 -5.13 -15.83 -0.44
C ALA A 83 -3.85 -15.03 -0.72
N LEU A 84 -3.96 -13.70 -0.79
CA LEU A 84 -2.81 -12.81 -0.93
C LEU A 84 -1.91 -12.82 0.31
N LEU A 85 -2.47 -12.86 1.52
CA LEU A 85 -1.68 -12.95 2.76
C LEU A 85 -0.95 -14.28 2.89
N GLU A 86 -1.62 -15.39 2.61
CA GLU A 86 -1.03 -16.74 2.61
C GLU A 86 0.15 -16.84 1.62
N GLN A 87 0.06 -16.15 0.46
CA GLN A 87 1.15 -16.10 -0.50
C GLN A 87 2.42 -15.47 0.11
N TYR A 88 2.28 -14.43 0.94
CA TYR A 88 3.42 -13.72 1.53
C TYR A 88 3.92 -14.34 2.84
N GLU A 89 3.07 -15.08 3.56
CA GLU A 89 3.45 -15.83 4.77
C GLU A 89 4.64 -16.75 4.53
N GLY A 90 4.61 -17.52 3.43
CA GLY A 90 5.65 -18.51 3.10
C GLY A 90 7.05 -17.93 2.84
N ASP A 91 7.15 -16.65 2.53
CA ASP A 91 8.41 -15.99 2.15
C ASP A 91 8.95 -15.02 3.22
N GLY A 92 8.12 -14.58 4.16
CA GLY A 92 8.40 -13.42 5.04
C GLY A 92 8.52 -13.68 6.53
N GLY A 93 8.02 -14.82 7.02
CA GLY A 93 8.07 -15.14 8.47
C GLY A 93 7.13 -14.27 9.32
N TRP A 94 6.10 -13.69 8.71
CA TRP A 94 4.93 -13.16 9.41
C TRP A 94 3.77 -14.17 9.30
N ASP A 95 2.84 -14.12 10.26
CA ASP A 95 1.67 -15.00 10.34
C ASP A 95 0.48 -14.35 9.62
N ALA A 96 -0.16 -15.07 8.69
CA ALA A 96 -1.24 -14.52 7.87
C ALA A 96 -2.48 -14.14 8.71
N ASP A 97 -2.78 -14.89 9.77
CA ASP A 97 -3.89 -14.58 10.67
C ASP A 97 -3.63 -13.31 11.47
N GLN A 98 -2.39 -13.07 11.92
CA GLN A 98 -1.99 -11.80 12.54
C GLN A 98 -2.13 -10.63 11.57
N ALA A 99 -1.64 -10.81 10.35
CA ALA A 99 -1.76 -9.81 9.29
C ALA A 99 -3.24 -9.45 9.02
N ALA A 100 -4.10 -10.47 8.94
CA ALA A 100 -5.53 -10.28 8.72
C ALA A 100 -6.19 -9.49 9.85
N GLN A 101 -5.84 -9.79 11.11
CA GLN A 101 -6.33 -9.05 12.28
C GLN A 101 -5.85 -7.59 12.30
N ILE A 102 -4.62 -7.32 11.86
CA ILE A 102 -4.11 -5.94 11.71
C ILE A 102 -4.91 -5.20 10.66
N ILE A 103 -5.08 -5.76 9.46
CA ILE A 103 -5.88 -5.15 8.38
C ILE A 103 -7.30 -4.86 8.85
N GLN A 104 -7.92 -5.81 9.56
CA GLN A 104 -9.27 -5.65 10.09
C GLN A 104 -9.37 -4.48 11.08
N CYS A 105 -8.33 -4.26 11.88
CA CYS A 105 -8.28 -3.17 12.86
C CYS A 105 -7.91 -1.82 12.22
N GLU A 106 -6.99 -1.79 11.26
CA GLU A 106 -6.47 -0.57 10.64
C GLU A 106 -7.46 0.01 9.61
N SER A 107 -7.99 -0.82 8.71
CA SER A 107 -8.81 -0.37 7.57
C SER A 107 -10.21 -0.98 7.51
N GLY A 108 -10.52 -1.92 8.41
CA GLY A 108 -11.73 -2.71 8.30
C GLY A 108 -11.74 -3.65 7.10
N GLY A 109 -10.56 -3.97 6.52
CA GLY A 109 -10.47 -4.75 5.28
C GLY A 109 -10.69 -3.96 3.99
N ASN A 110 -10.81 -2.63 4.07
CA ASN A 110 -11.06 -1.79 2.90
C ASN A 110 -9.74 -1.33 2.23
N PRO A 111 -9.41 -1.79 1.01
CA PRO A 111 -8.18 -1.38 0.32
C PRO A 111 -8.21 0.08 -0.15
N ASP A 112 -9.40 0.70 -0.22
CA ASP A 112 -9.56 2.11 -0.56
C ASP A 112 -9.56 3.03 0.67
N ALA A 113 -9.36 2.48 1.88
CA ALA A 113 -9.32 3.26 3.10
C ALA A 113 -8.20 4.31 3.05
N VAL A 114 -8.56 5.56 3.37
CA VAL A 114 -7.64 6.69 3.42
C VAL A 114 -7.93 7.47 4.70
N ASP A 115 -6.91 7.61 5.54
CA ASP A 115 -6.88 8.61 6.59
C ASP A 115 -5.94 9.74 6.16
N LYS A 116 -6.48 10.94 5.98
CA LYS A 116 -5.73 12.12 5.56
C LYS A 116 -6.01 13.26 6.52
N SER A 117 -5.04 13.52 7.39
CA SER A 117 -5.01 14.66 8.30
C SER A 117 -3.82 15.58 7.97
N ALA A 118 -3.67 16.68 8.72
CA ALA A 118 -2.53 17.58 8.53
C ALA A 118 -1.16 16.94 8.87
N VAL A 119 -1.16 15.86 9.67
CA VAL A 119 0.05 15.20 10.18
C VAL A 119 0.19 13.76 9.70
N GLU A 120 -0.83 13.22 9.04
CA GLU A 120 -0.91 11.82 8.66
C GLU A 120 -1.56 11.66 7.29
N TYR A 121 -1.00 10.79 6.47
CA TYR A 121 -1.60 10.38 5.21
C TYR A 121 -1.42 8.87 5.06
N SER A 122 -2.35 8.11 5.62
CA SER A 122 -2.31 6.65 5.71
C SER A 122 -3.27 6.03 4.71
N VAL A 123 -2.82 4.99 3.99
CA VAL A 123 -3.57 4.44 2.83
C VAL A 123 -3.59 2.90 2.81
N GLY A 124 -4.74 2.35 2.44
CA GLY A 124 -4.96 0.95 2.08
C GLY A 124 -5.13 0.02 3.27
N LEU A 125 -4.95 -1.29 3.01
CA LEU A 125 -5.26 -2.36 3.96
C LEU A 125 -4.56 -2.21 5.31
N PHE A 126 -3.25 -1.90 5.27
CA PHE A 126 -2.39 -1.70 6.43
C PHE A 126 -2.27 -0.24 6.87
N GLN A 127 -3.05 0.68 6.28
CA GLN A 127 -2.97 2.12 6.58
C GLN A 127 -1.53 2.65 6.58
N ILE A 128 -0.81 2.44 5.48
CA ILE A 128 0.61 2.81 5.37
C ILE A 128 0.74 4.33 5.28
N ASN A 129 1.49 4.92 6.22
CA ASN A 129 1.69 6.37 6.32
C ASN A 129 2.69 6.87 5.26
N ILE A 130 2.16 7.54 4.23
CA ILE A 130 2.94 8.10 3.12
C ILE A 130 3.95 9.15 3.62
N PHE A 131 3.60 9.98 4.61
CA PHE A 131 4.52 11.01 5.10
C PHE A 131 5.75 10.42 5.80
N ALA A 132 5.58 9.33 6.54
CA ALA A 132 6.68 8.62 7.19
C ALA A 132 7.59 7.90 6.17
N HIS A 133 7.00 7.41 5.07
CA HIS A 133 7.65 6.51 4.12
C HIS A 133 7.90 7.11 2.73
N ARG A 134 7.66 8.43 2.56
CA ARG A 134 7.68 9.10 1.25
C ARG A 134 8.96 8.86 0.47
N ALA A 135 10.11 9.04 1.13
CA ALA A 135 11.41 8.97 0.46
C ALA A 135 11.66 7.59 -0.15
N GLU A 136 11.22 6.54 0.53
CA GLU A 136 11.38 5.17 0.08
C GLU A 136 10.32 4.79 -0.96
N LEU A 137 9.04 5.12 -0.72
CA LEU A 137 7.96 4.89 -1.68
C LEU A 137 8.16 5.64 -3.01
N SER A 138 8.93 6.72 -3.01
CA SER A 138 9.28 7.47 -4.23
C SER A 138 10.41 6.83 -5.05
N THR A 139 10.97 5.69 -4.62
CA THR A 139 12.00 5.00 -5.38
C THR A 139 11.42 4.23 -6.57
N PRO A 140 12.25 3.92 -7.60
CA PRO A 140 11.81 3.12 -8.73
C PRO A 140 11.34 1.70 -8.38
N GLU A 141 11.72 1.18 -7.22
CA GLU A 141 11.35 -0.16 -6.76
C GLU A 141 9.87 -0.27 -6.42
N TRP A 142 9.31 0.76 -5.77
CA TRP A 142 7.94 0.73 -5.26
C TRP A 142 6.94 1.31 -6.24
N VAL A 143 6.95 2.64 -6.42
CA VAL A 143 5.91 3.32 -7.21
C VAL A 143 6.34 3.51 -8.67
N GLY A 144 7.58 3.10 -9.03
CA GLY A 144 8.16 3.32 -10.35
C GLY A 144 8.12 4.80 -10.74
N ALA A 145 8.02 5.68 -9.75
CA ALA A 145 7.94 7.10 -9.93
C ALA A 145 9.37 7.61 -9.94
N GLY A 146 9.70 8.49 -10.87
CA GLY A 146 10.81 9.38 -10.62
C GLY A 146 10.50 10.23 -9.38
N ASN A 147 11.41 11.15 -9.06
CA ASN A 147 11.26 12.11 -7.96
C ASN A 147 10.03 13.06 -8.07
N ASP A 148 9.11 12.81 -9.01
CA ASP A 148 7.97 13.61 -9.42
C ASP A 148 6.60 12.98 -9.10
N GLY A 149 6.56 11.75 -8.57
CA GLY A 149 5.32 11.12 -8.10
C GLY A 149 4.85 11.71 -6.77
N GLY A 150 4.01 12.74 -6.81
CA GLY A 150 3.40 13.32 -5.59
C GLY A 150 2.61 12.29 -4.77
N ASP A 151 2.22 12.67 -3.54
CA ASP A 151 1.58 11.77 -2.57
C ASP A 151 0.36 11.04 -3.10
N ASP A 152 -0.41 11.68 -3.97
CA ASP A 152 -1.61 11.06 -4.54
C ASP A 152 -1.27 9.88 -5.46
N ARG A 153 -0.12 9.90 -6.17
CA ARG A 153 0.33 8.75 -6.96
C ARG A 153 0.72 7.58 -6.06
N ILE A 154 1.41 7.86 -4.96
CA ILE A 154 1.76 6.86 -3.94
C ILE A 154 0.48 6.28 -3.33
N ALA A 155 -0.50 7.13 -2.99
CA ALA A 155 -1.78 6.70 -2.46
C ALA A 155 -2.53 5.79 -3.45
N GLN A 156 -2.59 6.13 -4.74
CA GLN A 156 -3.21 5.27 -5.75
C GLN A 156 -2.48 3.92 -5.89
N TRP A 157 -1.14 3.92 -5.79
CA TRP A 157 -0.36 2.69 -5.80
C TRP A 157 -0.68 1.82 -4.58
N LEU A 158 -0.76 2.41 -3.38
CA LEU A 158 -1.08 1.76 -2.11
C LEU A 158 -2.53 1.29 -1.98
N LYS A 159 -3.46 1.79 -2.79
CA LYS A 159 -4.85 1.29 -2.85
C LYS A 159 -4.96 -0.07 -3.51
N VAL A 160 -3.96 -0.50 -4.28
CA VAL A 160 -3.92 -1.85 -4.83
C VAL A 160 -3.53 -2.83 -3.71
N PRO A 161 -4.37 -3.82 -3.37
CA PRO A 161 -4.10 -4.75 -2.27
C PRO A 161 -2.70 -5.39 -2.32
N LEU A 162 -2.30 -5.88 -3.50
CA LEU A 162 -0.99 -6.48 -3.73
C LEU A 162 0.16 -5.54 -3.34
N HIS A 163 0.11 -4.29 -3.77
CA HIS A 163 1.14 -3.31 -3.47
C HIS A 163 1.18 -2.95 -1.99
N ASN A 164 0.02 -2.83 -1.36
CA ASN A 164 -0.09 -2.54 0.07
C ASN A 164 0.50 -3.68 0.93
N VAL A 165 0.13 -4.93 0.63
CA VAL A 165 0.64 -6.13 1.32
C VAL A 165 2.14 -6.28 1.08
N MET A 166 2.62 -6.06 -0.16
CA MET A 166 4.03 -6.15 -0.48
C MET A 166 4.88 -5.14 0.28
N TYR A 167 4.41 -3.89 0.41
CA TYR A 167 5.12 -2.88 1.19
C TYR A 167 5.03 -3.14 2.69
N ALA A 168 3.91 -3.64 3.20
CA ALA A 168 3.78 -4.05 4.60
C ALA A 168 4.71 -5.22 4.96
N ASP A 169 4.88 -6.20 4.09
CA ASP A 169 5.85 -7.30 4.25
C ASP A 169 7.28 -6.75 4.33
N HIS A 170 7.62 -5.80 3.45
CA HIS A 170 8.92 -5.12 3.52
C HIS A 170 9.14 -4.45 4.88
N LEU A 171 8.20 -3.63 5.35
CA LEU A 171 8.28 -2.96 6.65
C LEU A 171 8.39 -3.97 7.82
N TYR A 172 7.64 -5.08 7.75
CA TYR A 172 7.71 -6.15 8.75
C TYR A 172 9.10 -6.78 8.78
N ARG A 173 9.69 -7.09 7.62
CA ARG A 173 11.03 -7.70 7.53
C ARG A 173 12.11 -6.77 8.04
N GLU A 174 12.03 -5.48 7.76
CA GLU A 174 12.97 -4.49 8.29
C GLU A 174 12.89 -4.38 9.81
N ALA A 175 11.68 -4.33 10.37
CA ALA A 175 11.47 -4.23 11.81
C ALA A 175 11.66 -5.57 12.55
N GLY A 176 11.44 -6.69 11.85
CA GLY A 176 11.31 -8.04 12.39
C GLY A 176 10.10 -8.24 13.31
N ASN A 177 9.08 -7.38 13.23
CA ASN A 177 7.84 -7.44 14.01
C ASN A 177 6.79 -6.43 13.48
N TRP A 178 5.59 -6.49 14.07
CA TRP A 178 4.44 -5.64 13.72
C TRP A 178 4.36 -4.29 14.46
N LYS A 179 5.40 -3.82 15.15
CA LYS A 179 5.30 -2.64 16.03
C LYS A 179 5.07 -1.32 15.30
N ALA A 180 5.29 -1.27 13.98
CA ALA A 180 4.95 -0.11 13.18
C ALA A 180 3.43 0.17 13.15
N TRP A 181 2.60 -0.84 13.44
CA TRP A 181 1.15 -0.72 13.47
C TRP A 181 0.62 -0.59 14.89
N SER A 182 -0.16 0.46 15.11
CA SER A 182 -0.78 0.69 16.42
C SER A 182 -1.75 -0.43 16.78
N CYS A 183 -2.43 -1.01 15.78
CA CYS A 183 -3.33 -2.15 15.98
C CYS A 183 -2.62 -3.41 16.48
N ALA A 184 -1.39 -3.68 16.05
CA ALA A 184 -0.63 -4.83 16.54
C ALA A 184 -0.38 -4.75 18.06
N ASN A 185 -0.15 -3.53 18.58
CA ASN A 185 0.03 -3.30 20.01
C ASN A 185 -1.28 -3.52 20.80
N LYS A 186 -2.44 -3.21 20.20
CA LYS A 186 -3.76 -3.46 20.80
C LYS A 186 -4.12 -4.94 20.83
N LEU A 187 -3.65 -5.71 19.85
CA LEU A 187 -3.95 -7.13 19.69
C LEU A 187 -3.02 -8.05 20.50
N HIS A 188 -1.99 -7.48 21.17
CA HIS A 188 -1.07 -8.20 22.04
C HIS A 188 -0.33 -9.37 21.36
N PHE A 189 0.07 -9.21 20.10
CA PHE A 189 0.86 -10.24 19.43
C PHE A 189 2.20 -10.45 20.13
N ALA A 190 2.53 -11.73 20.36
CA ALA A 190 3.86 -12.10 20.85
C ALA A 190 4.92 -11.76 19.77
N PRO A 191 6.13 -11.33 20.16
CA PRO A 191 7.22 -11.19 19.21
C PRO A 191 7.52 -12.53 18.54
N TYR A 192 7.81 -12.50 17.24
CA TYR A 192 8.20 -13.69 16.49
C TYR A 192 9.56 -14.19 16.97
N ASP A 193 9.60 -15.43 17.48
CA ASP A 193 10.84 -16.12 17.84
C ASP A 193 11.50 -16.63 16.54
N LYS A 194 12.58 -15.96 16.13
CA LYS A 194 13.34 -16.25 14.89
C LYS A 194 14.09 -17.58 14.94
#